data_AF-A0A9X9F5K0-F1
#
_entry.id   AF-A0A9X9F5K0-F1
#
_cell.length_a   1.000
_cell.length_b   1.000
_cell.length_c   1.000
_cell.angle_alpha   90.00
_cell.angle_beta   90.00
_cell.angle_gamma   90.00
#
_symmetry.space_group_name_H-M   'P 1'
#
loop_
_entity.id
_entity.type
_entity.pdbx_description
1 polymer ?
#
loop_
_entity_poly.entity_id
_entity_poly.type
_entity_poly.pdbx_seq_one_letter_code
_entity_poly.pdbx_strand_id
1 'polypeptide(L)' 'QDYNLLDTLTVKENIALPLALSKVKVSEIDRLVLEISKKFGIDHILSQYPYQVSGGQKQRCAASRAMVTNP' A
#
# COMPACT_ATOMS: atom_id res chain seq x y z
N GLN A 1 -4.80 15.51 8.65
CA GLN A 1 -3.67 15.14 7.77
C GLN A 1 -4.26 14.41 6.58
N ASP A 2 -4.07 14.92 5.37
CA ASP A 2 -4.38 14.18 4.14
C ASP A 2 -3.25 13.19 3.85
N TYR A 3 -3.58 11.91 3.78
CA TYR A 3 -2.61 10.84 3.50
C TYR A 3 -2.38 10.65 1.99
N ASN A 4 -3.03 11.46 1.15
CA ASN A 4 -3.02 11.38 -0.32
C ASN A 4 -3.27 9.96 -0.83
N LEU A 5 -4.05 9.17 -0.11
CA LEU A 5 -4.50 7.84 -0.56
C LEU A 5 -5.65 8.04 -1.54
N LEU A 6 -5.71 7.18 -2.54
CA LEU A 6 -6.82 7.17 -3.49
C LEU A 6 -7.94 6.33 -2.88
N ASP A 7 -9.04 6.96 -2.50
CA ASP A 7 -10.19 6.31 -1.84
C ASP A 7 -10.91 5.31 -2.76
N THR A 8 -10.73 5.42 -4.07
CA THR A 8 -11.22 4.49 -5.09
C THR A 8 -10.38 3.22 -5.21
N LEU A 9 -9.22 3.16 -4.54
CA LEU A 9 -8.29 2.04 -4.55
C LEU A 9 -8.23 1.41 -3.16
N THR A 10 -8.05 0.10 -3.10
CA THR A 10 -7.74 -0.63 -1.87
C THR A 10 -6.38 -0.24 -1.29
N VAL A 11 -6.09 -0.65 -0.06
CA VAL A 11 -4.77 -0.51 0.57
C VAL A 11 -3.69 -1.19 -0.29
N LYS A 12 -3.95 -2.40 -0.80
CA LYS A 12 -3.03 -3.10 -1.71
C LYS A 12 -2.72 -2.26 -2.94
N GLU A 13 -3.75 -1.76 -3.61
CA GLU A 13 -3.60 -0.98 -4.85
C GLU A 13 -2.90 0.37 -4.62
N ASN A 14 -3.20 1.03 -3.49
CA ASN A 14 -2.47 2.23 -3.08
C ASN A 14 -0.97 1.95 -2.92
N ILE A 15 -0.59 0.85 -2.27
CA ILE A 15 0.82 0.47 -2.11
C ILE A 15 1.43 0.05 -3.45
N ALA A 16 0.71 -0.66 -4.30
CA ALA A 16 1.20 -1.17 -5.59
C ALA A 16 1.42 -0.07 -6.64
N LEU A 17 0.69 1.05 -6.56
CA LEU A 17 0.69 2.13 -7.54
C LEU A 17 2.09 2.58 -8.01
N PRO A 18 3.04 2.94 -7.13
CA PRO A 18 4.38 3.36 -7.55
C PRO A 18 5.19 2.24 -8.22
N LEU A 19 4.97 0.96 -7.87
CA LEU A 19 5.61 -0.18 -8.55
C LEU A 19 5.08 -0.35 -9.97
N ALA A 20 3.77 -0.22 -10.16
CA ALA A 20 3.13 -0.28 -11.46
C ALA A 20 3.61 0.86 -12.38
N LEU A 21 3.72 2.08 -11.84
CA LEU A 21 4.29 3.23 -12.56
C LEU A 21 5.77 3.01 -12.92
N SER A 22 6.50 2.28 -12.08
CA SER A 22 7.90 1.89 -12.31
C SER A 22 8.06 0.67 -13.24
N LYS A 23 6.96 0.17 -13.82
CA LYS A 23 6.93 -1.01 -14.72
C LYS A 23 7.51 -2.29 -14.10
N VAL A 24 7.40 -2.44 -12.79
CA VAL A 24 7.75 -3.68 -12.09
C VAL A 24 6.85 -4.81 -12.62
N LYS A 25 7.42 -6.01 -12.78
CA LYS A 25 6.66 -7.18 -13.24
C LYS A 25 5.50 -7.46 -12.28
N VAL A 26 4.31 -7.74 -12.83
CA VAL A 26 3.11 -8.06 -12.04
C VAL A 26 3.35 -9.19 -11.05
N SER A 27 4.15 -10.19 -11.43
CA SER A 27 4.54 -11.30 -10.56
C SER A 27 5.32 -10.88 -9.31
N GLU A 28 6.06 -9.76 -9.37
CA GLU A 28 6.84 -9.22 -8.25
C GLU A 28 6.04 -8.24 -7.39
N ILE A 29 5.08 -7.51 -7.99
CA ILE A 29 4.30 -6.49 -7.29
C ILE A 29 3.60 -7.06 -6.05
N ASP A 30 2.90 -8.18 -6.22
CA ASP A 30 2.15 -8.79 -5.12
C ASP A 30 3.08 -9.24 -3.98
N ARG A 31 4.27 -9.75 -4.31
CA ARG A 31 5.29 -10.12 -3.32
C ARG A 31 5.80 -8.90 -2.55
N LEU A 32 6.20 -7.85 -3.25
CA LEU A 32 6.74 -6.62 -2.64
C LEU A 32 5.70 -5.91 -1.76
N VAL A 33 4.45 -5.85 -2.22
CA VAL A 33 3.34 -5.27 -1.44
C VAL A 33 3.09 -6.09 -0.17
N LEU A 34 3.14 -7.43 -0.26
CA LEU A 34 2.97 -8.29 0.91
C LEU A 34 4.14 -8.13 1.90
N GLU A 35 5.38 -8.08 1.42
CA GLU A 35 6.58 -7.88 2.26
C GLU A 35 6.52 -6.54 3.01
N ILE A 36 6.26 -5.43 2.31
CA ILE A 36 6.19 -4.11 2.94
C ILE A 36 4.98 -3.98 3.88
N SER A 37 3.83 -4.53 3.52
CA SER A 37 2.64 -4.45 4.38
C SER A 37 2.80 -5.23 5.68
N LYS A 38 3.51 -6.37 5.66
CA LYS A 38 3.91 -7.10 6.87
C LYS A 38 4.87 -6.28 7.74
N LYS A 39 5.88 -5.63 7.15
CA LYS A 39 6.83 -4.74 7.86
C LYS A 39 6.11 -3.61 8.61
N PHE A 40 4.99 -3.13 8.07
CA PHE A 40 4.16 -2.08 8.66
C PHE A 40 2.92 -2.60 9.42
N GLY A 41 2.73 -3.91 9.55
CA GLY A 41 1.59 -4.50 10.25
C GLY A 41 0.22 -4.09 9.70
N ILE A 42 0.08 -4.08 8.37
CA ILE A 42 -1.17 -3.74 7.63
C ILE A 42 -1.53 -4.77 6.56
N ASP A 43 -0.90 -5.94 6.56
CA ASP A 43 -1.18 -7.04 5.64
C ASP A 43 -2.63 -7.56 5.75
N HIS A 44 -3.20 -7.57 6.96
CA HIS A 44 -4.58 -7.99 7.21
C HIS A 44 -5.66 -7.05 6.64
N ILE A 45 -5.31 -5.83 6.20
CA ILE A 45 -6.24 -4.85 5.62
C ILE A 45 -5.99 -4.59 4.13
N LEU A 46 -5.17 -5.38 3.46
CA LEU A 46 -4.80 -5.16 2.06
C LEU A 46 -6.01 -5.02 1.11
N SER A 47 -7.09 -5.76 1.37
CA SER A 47 -8.32 -5.73 0.56
C SER A 47 -9.31 -4.63 0.95
N GLN A 48 -9.03 -3.85 2.00
CA GLN A 48 -9.91 -2.78 2.47
C GLN A 48 -9.62 -1.48 1.70
N TYR A 49 -10.64 -0.64 1.56
CA TYR A 49 -10.49 0.73 1.09
C TYR A 49 -10.05 1.67 2.22
N PRO A 50 -9.40 2.81 1.93
CA PRO A 50 -8.96 3.75 2.94
C PRO A 50 -10.07 4.19 3.89
N TYR A 51 -11.29 4.44 3.41
CA TYR A 51 -12.42 4.83 4.27
C TYR A 51 -12.88 3.74 5.26
N GLN A 52 -12.46 2.49 5.07
CA GLN A 52 -12.80 1.36 5.96
C GLN A 52 -11.79 1.14 7.08
N VAL A 53 -10.67 1.89 7.09
CA VAL A 53 -9.56 1.68 8.04
C VAL A 53 -9.30 2.91 8.90
N SER A 54 -8.70 2.69 10.07
CA SER A 54 -8.35 3.76 11.02
C SER A 54 -7.34 4.75 10.45
N GLY A 55 -7.27 5.96 11.02
CA GLY A 55 -6.27 6.95 10.64
C GLY A 55 -4.82 6.46 10.77
N GLY A 56 -4.51 5.69 11.82
CA GLY A 56 -3.20 5.07 11.99
C GLY A 56 -2.88 4.02 10.91
N GLN A 57 -3.88 3.26 10.46
CA GLN A 57 -3.72 2.34 9.32
C GLN A 57 -3.52 3.10 8.00
N LYS A 58 -4.23 4.21 7.78
CA LYS A 58 -4.00 5.10 6.61
C LYS A 58 -2.58 5.66 6.59
N GLN A 59 -2.07 6.08 7.73
CA GLN A 59 -0.70 6.57 7.86
C GLN A 59 0.33 5.48 7.49
N ARG A 60 0.15 4.25 8.00
CA ARG A 60 1.03 3.13 7.67
C ARG A 60 0.92 2.73 6.20
N CYS A 61 -0.27 2.76 5.61
CA CYS A 61 -0.46 2.55 4.17
C CYS A 61 0.30 3.58 3.33
N ALA A 62 0.20 4.86 3.68
CA ALA A 62 0.93 5.93 2.99
C ALA A 62 2.46 5.76 3.11
N ALA A 63 2.94 5.35 4.29
CA ALA A 63 4.35 5.03 4.51
C ALA A 63 4.81 3.81 3.70
N SER A 64 4.04 2.72 3.69
CA SER A 64 4.31 1.55 2.85
C SER A 64 4.37 1.90 1.37
N ARG A 65 3.43 2.71 0.86
CA ARG A 65 3.44 3.20 -0.52
C ARG A 65 4.71 4.00 -0.85
N ALA A 66 5.18 4.84 0.08
CA ALA A 66 6.38 5.63 -0.13
C ALA A 66 7.66 4.77 -0.10
N MET A 67 7.68 3.68 0.66
CA MET A 67 8.88 2.84 0.84
C MET A 67 8.95 1.63 -0.08
N VAL A 68 7.85 1.21 -0.72
CA VAL A 68 7.83 -0.04 -1.50
C VAL A 68 8.79 -0.03 -2.71
N THR A 69 9.12 1.15 -3.24
CA THR A 69 10.08 1.31 -4.35
C THR A 69 11.55 1.28 -3.90
N ASN A 70 11.82 1.26 -2.59
CA ASN A 70 13.15 1.13 -2.00
C ASN A 70 13.07 0.23 -0.74
N PRO A 71 12.90 -1.10 -0.93
CA PRO A 71 12.52 -2.05 0.13
C PRO A 71 13.42 -2.07 1.37
#